data_AF-A0A967G0W3-F1
#
_entry.id   AF-A0A967G0W3-F1
#
_cell.length_a   1.000
_cell.length_b   1.000
_cell.length_c   1.000
_cell.angle_alpha   90.00
_cell.angle_beta   90.00
_cell.angle_gamma   90.00
#
_symmetry.space_group_name_H-M   'P 1'
#
loop_
_entity.id
_entity.type
_entity.pdbx_description
1 polymer ?
#
loop_
_entity_poly.entity_id
_entity_poly.type
_entity_poly.pdbx_seq_one_letter_code
_entity_poly.pdbx_strand_id
1 'polypeptide(L)'
;AVSVMNYSLERAAEQTGLQAGQIIKTARTYAKAKAASIIYCMGITQHTVGSDNVAACANLALLTGNIGKPGAGVMPLRGQNNVQ
;
A
#
# COMPACT_ATOMS: atom_id res chain seq x y z
N ALA A 1 -17.01 3.12 3.88
CA ALA A 1 -15.55 2.87 3.93
C ALA A 1 -15.28 1.75 4.93
N VAL A 2 -14.37 0.82 4.60
CA VAL A 2 -13.99 -0.26 5.51
C VAL A 2 -12.91 0.25 6.49
N SER A 3 -13.10 0.03 7.79
CA SER A 3 -12.15 0.50 8.81
C SER A 3 -11.03 -0.51 9.05
N VAL A 4 -9.79 -0.02 9.15
CA VAL A 4 -8.62 -0.84 9.52
C VAL A 4 -8.75 -1.45 10.91
N MET A 5 -9.56 -0.85 11.80
CA MET A 5 -9.85 -1.39 13.14
C MET A 5 -10.52 -2.78 13.10
N ASN A 6 -11.15 -3.15 11.98
CA ASN A 6 -11.78 -4.46 11.78
C ASN A 6 -10.79 -5.54 11.27
N TYR A 7 -9.53 -5.17 11.07
CA TYR A 7 -8.44 -6.05 10.62
C TYR A 7 -7.40 -6.18 11.73
N SER A 8 -7.60 -7.17 12.60
CA SER A 8 -6.54 -7.60 13.51
C SER A 8 -5.37 -8.20 12.72
N LEU A 9 -4.20 -8.29 13.35
CA LEU A 9 -3.00 -8.83 12.72
C LEU A 9 -3.17 -10.32 12.35
N GLU A 10 -3.87 -11.06 13.21
CA GLU A 10 -4.17 -12.49 13.06
C GLU A 10 -5.08 -12.71 11.85
N ARG A 11 -6.16 -11.92 11.74
CA ARG A 11 -7.06 -11.93 10.58
C ARG A 11 -6.32 -11.57 9.28
N ALA A 12 -5.45 -10.57 9.33
CA ALA A 12 -4.66 -10.17 8.17
C ALA A 12 -3.66 -11.28 7.75
N ALA A 13 -3.02 -11.95 8.72
CA ALA A 13 -2.13 -13.09 8.47
C ALA A 13 -2.89 -14.27 7.83
N GLU A 14 -4.04 -14.65 8.39
CA GLU A 14 -4.92 -15.69 7.85
C GLU A 14 -5.35 -15.38 6.40
N GLN A 15 -5.90 -14.19 6.16
CA GLN A 15 -6.44 -13.81 4.84
C GLN A 15 -5.36 -13.66 3.76
N THR A 16 -4.12 -13.32 4.12
CA THR A 16 -3.02 -13.14 3.17
C THR A 16 -2.11 -14.37 3.03
N GLY A 17 -2.24 -15.37 3.91
CA GLY A 17 -1.30 -16.48 4.03
C GLY A 17 0.11 -16.08 4.50
N LEU A 18 0.29 -14.84 4.97
CA LEU A 18 1.57 -14.34 5.46
C LEU A 18 1.73 -14.59 6.96
N GLN A 19 2.97 -14.73 7.43
CA GLN A 19 3.24 -14.75 8.86
C GLN A 19 3.01 -13.34 9.44
N ALA A 20 2.34 -13.26 10.59
CA ALA A 20 2.10 -12.00 11.30
C ALA A 20 3.37 -11.15 11.50
N GLY A 21 4.52 -11.80 11.76
CA GLY A 21 5.83 -11.14 11.87
C GLY A 21 6.30 -10.46 10.57
N GLN A 22 5.98 -11.01 9.39
CA GLN A 22 6.28 -10.39 8.10
C GLN A 22 5.45 -9.11 7.90
N ILE A 23 4.15 -9.16 8.23
CA ILE A 23 3.26 -7.99 8.15
C ILE A 23 3.77 -6.87 9.07
N ILE A 24 4.09 -7.17 10.34
CA ILE A 24 4.69 -6.19 11.27
C ILE A 24 5.99 -5.63 10.70
N LYS A 25 6.91 -6.49 10.24
CA LYS A 25 8.23 -6.09 9.75
C LYS A 25 8.10 -5.15 8.55
N THR A 26 7.28 -5.48 7.57
CA THR A 26 7.06 -4.64 6.38
C THR A 26 6.42 -3.31 6.74
N ALA A 27 5.35 -3.32 7.54
CA ALA A 27 4.66 -2.10 7.98
C ALA A 27 5.60 -1.16 8.75
N ARG A 28 6.39 -1.69 9.70
CA ARG A 28 7.36 -0.89 10.46
C ARG A 28 8.54 -0.42 9.62
N THR A 29 8.96 -1.18 8.61
CA THR A 29 10.03 -0.77 7.68
C THR A 29 9.58 0.41 6.84
N TYR A 30 8.38 0.33 6.25
CA TYR A 30 7.79 1.41 5.46
C TYR A 30 7.53 2.67 6.30
N ALA A 31 6.91 2.53 7.48
CA ALA A 31 6.56 3.65 8.34
C ALA A 31 7.74 4.36 9.01
N LYS A 32 8.90 3.68 9.16
CA LYS A 32 10.13 4.27 9.73
C LYS A 32 11.12 4.80 8.69
N ALA A 33 10.87 4.60 7.40
CA ALA A 33 11.75 5.08 6.35
C ALA A 33 11.74 6.61 6.29
N LYS A 34 12.93 7.23 6.14
CA LYS A 34 13.05 8.69 5.95
C LYS A 34 12.20 9.18 4.76
N ALA A 35 12.21 8.40 3.69
CA ALA A 35 11.33 8.51 2.55
C ALA A 35 11.07 7.10 1.97
N ALA A 36 9.84 6.81 1.58
CA ALA A 36 9.46 5.58 0.90
C ALA A 36 8.37 5.84 -0.15
N SER A 37 8.53 5.23 -1.32
CA SER A 37 7.53 5.26 -2.39
C SER A 37 6.79 3.93 -2.48
N ILE A 38 5.47 3.99 -2.70
CA ILE A 38 4.69 2.83 -3.12
C ILE A 38 4.62 2.86 -4.65
N ILE A 39 5.21 1.86 -5.29
CA ILE A 39 5.20 1.69 -6.74
C ILE A 39 4.32 0.48 -7.05
N TYR A 40 3.29 0.64 -7.89
CA TYR A 40 2.38 -0.45 -8.26
C TYR A 40 2.00 -0.42 -9.74
N CYS A 41 1.41 -1.51 -10.20
CA CYS A 41 0.87 -1.67 -11.56
C CYS A 41 -0.42 -2.50 -11.48
N MET A 42 -0.69 -3.34 -12.48
CA MET A 42 -1.95 -4.05 -12.66
C MET A 42 -2.34 -5.00 -11.51
N GLY A 43 -1.39 -5.52 -10.74
CA GLY A 43 -1.67 -6.32 -9.52
C GLY A 43 -2.31 -5.55 -8.35
N ILE A 44 -2.60 -4.25 -8.53
CA ILE A 44 -3.43 -3.44 -7.63
C ILE A 44 -4.75 -3.08 -8.31
N THR A 45 -4.70 -2.65 -9.58
CA THR A 45 -5.83 -2.07 -10.31
C THR A 45 -6.73 -3.09 -11.03
N GLN A 46 -6.21 -4.21 -11.51
CA GLN A 46 -6.99 -5.25 -12.22
C GLN A 46 -7.69 -6.23 -11.26
N HIS A 47 -8.35 -5.69 -10.25
CA HIS A 47 -9.19 -6.43 -9.30
C HIS A 47 -10.59 -5.80 -9.27
N THR A 48 -11.62 -6.57 -8.89
CA THR A 48 -13.00 -6.07 -8.72
C THR A 48 -13.09 -4.91 -7.71
N VAL A 49 -12.14 -4.85 -6.78
CA VAL A 49 -11.97 -3.79 -5.77
C VAL A 49 -10.75 -2.89 -6.06
N GLY A 50 -10.32 -2.78 -7.32
CA GLY A 50 -9.08 -2.10 -7.71
C GLY A 50 -8.99 -0.64 -7.25
N SER A 51 -10.12 0.08 -7.25
CA SER A 51 -10.21 1.45 -6.72
C SER A 51 -9.94 1.52 -5.21
N ASP A 52 -10.45 0.56 -4.44
CA ASP A 52 -10.21 0.46 -2.99
C ASP A 52 -8.75 0.08 -2.69
N ASN A 53 -8.14 -0.78 -3.51
CA ASN A 53 -6.72 -1.12 -3.41
C ASN A 53 -5.83 0.11 -3.63
N VAL A 54 -6.13 0.92 -4.66
CA VAL A 54 -5.44 2.20 -4.91
C VAL A 54 -5.61 3.17 -3.74
N ALA A 55 -6.83 3.29 -3.20
CA ALA A 55 -7.10 4.11 -2.03
C ALA A 55 -6.34 3.62 -0.79
N ALA A 56 -6.21 2.30 -0.58
CA ALA A 56 -5.44 1.71 0.51
C ALA A 56 -3.93 2.06 0.39
N CYS A 57 -3.35 1.98 -0.81
CA CYS A 57 -1.97 2.46 -1.05
C CYS A 57 -1.81 3.95 -0.73
N ALA A 58 -2.74 4.79 -1.16
CA ALA A 58 -2.73 6.22 -0.84
C ALA A 58 -2.85 6.49 0.67
N ASN A 59 -3.73 5.78 1.36
CA ASN A 59 -3.92 5.89 2.82
C ASN A 59 -2.65 5.56 3.60
N LEU A 60 -1.88 4.54 3.20
CA LEU A 60 -0.59 4.22 3.82
C LEU A 60 0.44 5.34 3.63
N ALA A 61 0.52 5.91 2.44
CA ALA A 61 1.44 7.02 2.16
C ALA A 61 1.06 8.30 2.92
N LEU A 62 -0.24 8.61 3.03
CA LEU A 62 -0.76 9.73 3.82
C LEU A 62 -0.48 9.53 5.32
N LEU A 63 -0.82 8.36 5.88
CA LEU A 63 -0.64 8.03 7.30
C LEU A 63 0.84 8.11 7.75
N THR A 64 1.77 7.85 6.84
CA THR A 64 3.22 7.83 7.13
C THR A 64 3.96 9.10 6.69
N GLY A 65 3.25 10.13 6.20
CA GLY A 65 3.89 11.35 5.70
C GLY A 65 4.84 11.09 4.52
N ASN A 66 4.51 10.10 3.67
CA ASN A 66 5.24 9.72 2.46
C ASN A 66 4.62 10.36 1.20
N ILE A 67 4.21 11.63 1.31
CA ILE A 67 3.66 12.48 0.24
C ILE A 67 4.38 13.83 0.28
N GLY A 68 4.56 14.48 -0.87
CA GLY A 68 5.08 15.86 -0.96
C GLY A 68 6.57 16.03 -0.63
N LYS A 69 7.35 14.95 -0.52
CA LYS A 69 8.78 14.98 -0.22
C LYS A 69 9.60 14.15 -1.23
N PRO A 70 10.84 14.55 -1.57
CA PRO A 70 11.71 13.76 -2.47
C PRO A 70 11.93 12.32 -1.98
N GLY A 71 11.93 11.37 -2.92
CA GLY A 71 12.13 9.94 -2.61
C GLY A 71 10.92 9.24 -1.96
N ALA A 72 9.76 9.89 -1.92
CA ALA A 72 8.51 9.29 -1.47
C ALA A 72 7.37 9.57 -2.46
N GLY A 73 6.24 8.89 -2.26
CA GLY A 73 5.01 9.11 -3.01
C GLY A 73 4.25 7.83 -3.32
N VAL A 74 3.23 7.97 -4.17
CA VAL A 74 2.48 6.86 -4.74
C VAL A 74 2.62 6.94 -6.26
N MET A 75 3.16 5.90 -6.86
CA MET A 75 3.60 5.86 -8.25
C MET A 75 2.89 4.71 -9.00
N PRO A 76 1.72 4.98 -9.61
CA PRO A 76 1.11 4.05 -10.55
C PRO A 76 1.97 3.96 -11.82
N LEU A 77 2.64 2.83 -12.02
CA LEU A 77 3.29 2.52 -13.30
C LEU A 77 2.19 2.27 -14.33
N ARG A 78 2.18 3.06 -15.41
CA ARG A 78 1.27 2.88 -16.55
C ARG A 78 1.99 2.16 -17.68
N GLY A 79 1.41 1.05 -18.16
CA GLY A 79 2.13 0.08 -18.98
C GLY A 79 2.22 0.36 -20.50
N GLN A 80 1.48 1.34 -21.03
CA GLN A 80 1.49 1.68 -22.46
C GLN A 80 2.13 3.06 -22.66
N ASN A 81 2.81 3.26 -23.80
CA ASN A 81 3.29 4.59 -24.17
C ASN A 81 2.11 5.56 -24.35
N ASN A 82 2.29 6.82 -23.96
CA ASN A 82 1.28 7.88 -24.11
C ASN A 82 -0.10 7.61 -23.44
N VAL A 83 -0.14 6.74 -22.41
CA VAL A 83 -1.32 6.59 -21.53
C VAL A 83 -1.20 7.41 -20.24
N GLN A 84 -0.15 8.23 -20.12
CA GLN A 84 0.15 9.11 -18.97
C GLN A 84 -0.69 10.39 -19.00
#